data_AF-A0A6G1R2N7-F1
#
_entry.id   AF-A0A6G1R2N7-F1
#
_cell.length_a   1.000
_cell.length_b   1.000
_cell.length_c   1.000
_cell.angle_alpha   90.00
_cell.angle_beta   90.00
_cell.angle_gamma   90.00
#
_symmetry.space_group_name_H-M   'P 1'
#
loop_
_entity.id
_entity.type
_entity.pdbx_description
1 polymer ?
#
loop_
_entity_poly.entity_id
_entity_poly.type
_entity_poly.pdbx_seq_one_letter_code
_entity_poly.pdbx_strand_id
1 'polypeptide(L)'
;KYSFNEVKNDVQCYLTQVEHNELLEENDKTELYLLFVNCLEDSMCEKSEGSLGSEHPNCLPEDRGFPENYLPKDNQEPPQESSVEYLQAVAKVRLYLSRAAELLFDLHEHPEQDQVEEKQRYLRNVRAFCSLAKNNWHRVYLVRKIASQYGMEFAQKLVTDTQFNWVFPVEILQQIRSSQSNNIDRYLACG
;
A
#
# COMPACT_ATOMS: atom_id res chain seq x y z
N LYS A 1 2.90 -13.00 -20.23
CA LYS A 1 1.45 -12.69 -20.07
C LYS A 1 1.15 -11.34 -20.74
N TYR A 2 -0.08 -11.13 -21.21
CA TYR A 2 -0.56 -9.89 -21.85
C TYR A 2 -0.39 -8.64 -20.96
N SER A 3 -0.22 -7.48 -21.58
CA SER A 3 -0.20 -6.18 -20.88
C SER A 3 -1.59 -5.83 -20.34
N PHE A 4 -1.66 -4.98 -19.31
CA PHE A 4 -2.96 -4.59 -18.75
C PHE A 4 -3.85 -3.90 -19.81
N ASN A 5 -3.26 -3.06 -20.66
CA ASN A 5 -3.99 -2.33 -21.69
C ASN A 5 -4.61 -3.26 -22.74
N GLU A 6 -4.01 -4.44 -22.99
CA GLU A 6 -4.53 -5.43 -23.92
C GLU A 6 -5.78 -6.13 -23.38
N VAL A 7 -5.83 -6.42 -22.08
CA VAL A 7 -6.90 -7.22 -21.45
C VAL A 7 -7.91 -6.41 -20.65
N LYS A 8 -7.70 -5.10 -20.50
CA LYS A 8 -8.48 -4.22 -19.64
C LYS A 8 -9.99 -4.37 -19.84
N ASN A 9 -10.43 -4.35 -21.10
CA ASN A 9 -11.85 -4.41 -21.44
C ASN A 9 -12.44 -5.79 -21.10
N ASP A 10 -11.69 -6.87 -21.34
CA ASP A 10 -12.13 -8.23 -21.02
C ASP A 10 -12.28 -8.41 -19.50
N VAL A 11 -11.30 -7.92 -18.73
CA VAL A 11 -11.34 -7.95 -17.26
C VAL A 11 -12.50 -7.08 -16.73
N GLN A 12 -12.76 -5.92 -17.33
CA GLN A 12 -13.91 -5.08 -16.95
C GLN A 12 -15.24 -5.78 -17.25
N CYS A 13 -15.38 -6.39 -18.43
CA CYS A 13 -16.57 -7.16 -18.78
C CYS A 13 -16.81 -8.30 -17.77
N TYR A 14 -15.75 -9.00 -17.37
CA TYR A 14 -15.84 -10.05 -16.36
C TYR A 14 -16.23 -9.50 -14.98
N LEU A 15 -15.60 -8.41 -14.52
CA LEU A 15 -15.96 -7.75 -13.26
C LEU A 15 -17.46 -7.40 -13.25
N THR A 16 -17.94 -6.73 -14.30
CA THR A 16 -19.35 -6.36 -14.43
C THR A 16 -20.26 -7.59 -14.41
N GLN A 17 -19.91 -8.68 -15.10
CA GLN A 17 -20.71 -9.91 -15.03
C GLN A 17 -20.79 -10.50 -13.62
N VAL A 18 -19.65 -10.55 -12.91
CA VAL A 18 -19.59 -11.10 -11.56
C VAL A 18 -20.36 -10.23 -10.57
N GLU A 19 -20.30 -8.91 -10.72
CA GLU A 19 -21.06 -7.96 -9.88
C GLU A 19 -22.58 -8.14 -9.94
N HIS A 20 -23.11 -8.70 -11.04
CA HIS A 20 -24.55 -8.93 -11.23
C HIS A 20 -24.95 -10.39 -10.94
N ASN A 21 -24.04 -11.18 -10.37
CA ASN A 21 -24.30 -12.57 -10.03
C ASN A 21 -25.09 -12.66 -8.70
N GLU A 22 -26.13 -13.50 -8.69
CA GLU A 22 -27.00 -13.73 -7.52
C GLU A 22 -26.26 -14.31 -6.28
N LEU A 23 -25.04 -14.83 -6.47
CA LEU A 23 -24.21 -15.37 -5.38
C LEU A 23 -23.54 -14.30 -4.52
N LEU A 24 -23.46 -13.06 -5.00
CA LEU A 24 -22.90 -11.95 -4.22
C LEU A 24 -24.00 -11.23 -3.47
N GLU A 25 -23.71 -10.82 -2.24
CA GLU A 25 -24.58 -9.90 -1.52
C GLU A 25 -24.69 -8.60 -2.32
N GLU A 26 -25.92 -8.16 -2.58
CA GLU A 26 -26.24 -7.06 -3.50
C GLU A 26 -25.52 -5.74 -3.14
N ASN A 27 -25.18 -5.57 -1.86
CA ASN A 27 -24.61 -4.33 -1.31
C ASN A 27 -23.15 -4.44 -0.84
N ASP A 28 -22.57 -5.63 -0.74
CA ASP A 28 -21.16 -5.78 -0.30
C ASP A 28 -20.31 -6.45 -1.38
N LYS A 29 -19.55 -5.61 -2.11
CA LYS A 29 -18.62 -6.02 -3.17
C LYS A 29 -17.17 -5.99 -2.72
N THR A 30 -16.91 -5.83 -1.42
CA THR A 30 -15.56 -5.60 -0.88
C THR A 30 -14.62 -6.75 -1.20
N GLU A 31 -15.03 -7.99 -0.93
CA GLU A 31 -14.20 -9.18 -1.19
C GLU A 31 -13.96 -9.41 -2.69
N LEU A 32 -14.94 -9.08 -3.54
CA LEU A 32 -14.78 -9.13 -4.99
C LEU A 32 -13.70 -8.15 -5.46
N TYR A 33 -13.81 -6.88 -5.05
CA TYR A 33 -12.83 -5.86 -5.42
C TYR A 33 -11.46 -6.16 -4.83
N LEU A 34 -11.38 -6.69 -3.61
CA LEU A 34 -10.14 -7.13 -2.98
C LEU A 34 -9.47 -8.26 -3.77
N LEU A 35 -10.25 -9.25 -4.24
CA LEU A 35 -9.75 -10.32 -5.10
C LEU A 35 -9.13 -9.75 -6.38
N PHE A 36 -9.84 -8.86 -7.08
CA PHE A 36 -9.34 -8.22 -8.30
C PHE A 36 -8.06 -7.40 -8.05
N VAL A 37 -8.03 -6.62 -6.96
CA VAL A 37 -6.84 -5.85 -6.56
C VAL A 37 -5.65 -6.79 -6.31
N ASN A 38 -5.85 -7.89 -5.58
CA ASN A 38 -4.78 -8.86 -5.32
C ASN A 38 -4.27 -9.51 -6.62
N CYS A 39 -5.16 -9.97 -7.51
CA CYS A 39 -4.73 -10.56 -8.79
C CYS A 39 -3.99 -9.55 -9.70
N LEU A 40 -4.41 -8.28 -9.69
CA LEU A 40 -3.72 -7.21 -10.42
C LEU A 40 -2.35 -6.91 -9.82
N GLU A 41 -2.24 -6.90 -8.48
CA GLU A 41 -0.98 -6.79 -7.73
C GLU A 41 -0.01 -7.92 -8.12
N ASP A 42 -0.47 -9.18 -8.06
CA ASP A 42 0.30 -10.37 -8.45
C ASP A 42 0.76 -10.29 -9.90
N SER A 43 -0.12 -9.88 -10.83
CA SER A 43 0.24 -9.75 -12.25
C SER A 43 1.32 -8.69 -12.48
N MET A 44 1.37 -7.63 -11.67
CA MET A 44 2.42 -6.61 -11.77
C MET A 44 3.75 -7.14 -11.20
N CYS A 45 3.68 -7.92 -10.11
CA CYS A 45 4.85 -8.61 -9.53
C CYS A 45 5.50 -9.59 -10.51
N GLU A 46 4.73 -10.53 -11.07
CA GLU A 46 5.24 -11.53 -12.02
C GLU A 46 5.92 -10.90 -13.26
N LYS A 47 5.41 -9.76 -13.72
CA LYS A 47 5.99 -9.02 -14.86
C LYS A 47 7.34 -8.38 -14.53
N SER A 48 7.57 -8.03 -13.27
CA SER A 48 8.86 -7.51 -12.81
C SER A 48 9.91 -8.62 -12.77
N GLU A 49 9.54 -9.80 -12.26
CA GLU A 49 10.44 -10.95 -12.08
C GLU A 49 10.90 -11.57 -13.40
N GLY A 50 10.04 -11.58 -14.43
CA GLY A 50 10.39 -12.10 -15.77
C GLY A 50 11.45 -11.29 -16.52
N SER A 51 11.87 -10.12 -16.01
CA SER A 51 12.80 -9.20 -16.67
C SER A 51 14.22 -9.20 -16.10
N LEU A 52 14.49 -9.74 -14.91
CA LEU A 52 15.81 -9.70 -14.27
C LEU A 52 16.02 -10.87 -13.31
N GLY A 53 17.07 -11.67 -13.57
CA GLY A 53 17.55 -12.75 -12.70
C GLY A 53 18.29 -12.24 -11.46
N SER A 54 17.68 -11.34 -10.69
CA SER A 54 18.20 -10.90 -9.39
C SER A 54 17.31 -11.42 -8.26
N GLU A 55 17.94 -12.00 -7.22
CA GLU A 55 17.33 -12.67 -6.06
C GLU A 55 16.55 -11.75 -5.09
N HIS A 56 16.23 -10.51 -5.52
CA HIS A 56 15.36 -9.61 -4.77
C HIS A 56 14.07 -9.37 -5.55
N PRO A 57 12.91 -9.86 -5.06
CA PRO A 57 11.61 -9.72 -5.71
C PRO A 57 11.07 -8.30 -5.50
N ASN A 58 11.77 -7.30 -6.04
CA ASN A 58 11.24 -5.95 -6.09
C ASN A 58 10.28 -5.89 -7.29
N CYS A 59 9.00 -6.11 -7.02
CA CYS A 59 7.87 -6.00 -7.97
C CYS A 59 7.66 -4.59 -8.56
N LEU A 60 8.66 -3.70 -8.48
CA LEU A 60 8.39 -2.26 -8.41
C LEU A 60 8.85 -1.54 -9.68
N PRO A 61 8.01 -0.63 -10.20
CA PRO A 61 8.42 0.27 -11.26
C PRO A 61 9.51 1.20 -10.74
N GLU A 62 10.71 1.13 -11.32
CA GLU A 62 11.86 1.96 -10.95
C GLU A 62 11.57 3.48 -11.01
N ASP A 63 10.55 3.93 -11.78
CA ASP A 63 10.41 5.38 -12.03
C ASP A 63 9.01 5.89 -12.42
N ARG A 64 7.90 5.23 -12.03
CA ARG A 64 6.55 5.62 -12.52
C ARG A 64 5.57 6.13 -11.48
N GLY A 65 5.97 7.10 -10.64
CA GLY A 65 5.09 8.00 -9.89
C GLY A 65 3.89 7.36 -9.14
N PHE A 66 3.00 8.16 -8.57
CA PHE A 66 1.69 7.63 -8.14
C PHE A 66 0.77 7.57 -9.36
N PRO A 67 -0.22 6.66 -9.41
CA PRO A 67 -1.17 6.62 -10.52
C PRO A 67 -1.92 7.96 -10.61
N GLU A 68 -1.80 8.66 -11.74
CA GLU A 68 -2.33 10.03 -11.95
C GLU A 68 -3.84 10.17 -11.74
N ASN A 69 -4.57 9.06 -11.82
CA ASN A 69 -6.03 8.98 -11.71
C ASN A 69 -6.51 8.47 -10.34
N TYR A 70 -5.60 8.24 -9.39
CA TYR A 70 -5.97 7.72 -8.08
C TYR A 70 -6.38 8.81 -7.09
N LEU A 71 -5.65 9.94 -7.09
CA LEU A 71 -5.89 11.02 -6.15
C LEU A 71 -7.16 11.81 -6.52
N PRO A 72 -7.97 12.22 -5.53
CA PRO A 72 -9.12 13.08 -5.77
C PRO A 72 -8.68 14.40 -6.42
N LYS A 73 -9.32 14.81 -7.52
CA LYS A 73 -9.13 16.13 -8.13
C LYS A 73 -10.32 17.02 -7.77
N ASP A 74 -10.07 18.29 -7.43
CA ASP A 74 -11.07 19.19 -6.84
C ASP A 74 -12.31 19.47 -7.73
N ASN A 75 -12.29 19.06 -9.01
CA ASN A 75 -13.38 19.26 -9.97
C ASN A 75 -13.77 17.98 -10.75
N GLN A 76 -13.38 16.78 -10.29
CA GLN A 76 -13.78 15.52 -10.92
C GLN A 76 -14.72 14.72 -10.01
N GLU A 77 -15.61 13.96 -10.65
CA GLU A 77 -16.40 12.94 -9.96
C GLU A 77 -15.47 11.98 -9.19
N PRO A 78 -15.91 11.47 -8.04
CA PRO A 78 -15.14 10.48 -7.31
C PRO A 78 -14.81 9.29 -8.24
N PRO A 79 -13.61 8.69 -8.11
CA PRO A 79 -13.25 7.56 -8.93
C PRO A 79 -14.31 6.45 -8.85
N GLN A 80 -14.66 5.86 -10.00
CA GLN A 80 -15.58 4.73 -10.03
C GLN A 80 -14.86 3.50 -9.47
N GLU A 81 -15.18 3.13 -8.22
CA GLU A 81 -14.54 2.02 -7.51
C GLU A 81 -14.74 0.66 -8.21
N SER A 82 -15.83 0.53 -8.98
CA SER A 82 -16.14 -0.65 -9.80
C SER A 82 -15.39 -0.71 -11.15
N SER A 83 -14.48 0.24 -11.42
CA SER A 83 -13.65 0.21 -12.63
C SER A 83 -12.35 -0.55 -12.40
N VAL A 84 -11.98 -1.42 -13.34
CA VAL A 84 -10.74 -2.20 -13.28
C VAL A 84 -9.51 -1.29 -13.31
N GLU A 85 -9.59 -0.12 -13.94
CA GLU A 85 -8.55 0.92 -13.89
C GLU A 85 -8.35 1.45 -12.47
N TYR A 86 -9.44 1.72 -11.75
CA TYR A 86 -9.33 2.14 -10.36
C TYR A 86 -8.76 1.03 -9.49
N LEU A 87 -9.24 -0.21 -9.62
CA LEU A 87 -8.70 -1.35 -8.89
C LEU A 87 -7.20 -1.59 -9.20
N GLN A 88 -6.78 -1.38 -10.46
CA GLN A 88 -5.36 -1.42 -10.81
C GLN A 88 -4.58 -0.29 -10.16
N ALA A 89 -5.15 0.91 -10.09
CA ALA A 89 -4.53 2.04 -9.40
C ALA A 89 -4.40 1.77 -7.88
N VAL A 90 -5.39 1.15 -7.25
CA VAL A 90 -5.31 0.67 -5.85
C VAL A 90 -4.16 -0.33 -5.69
N ALA A 91 -4.07 -1.35 -6.56
CA ALA A 91 -3.00 -2.34 -6.53
C ALA A 91 -1.61 -1.69 -6.69
N LYS A 92 -1.46 -0.71 -7.58
CA LYS A 92 -0.23 0.06 -7.73
C LYS A 92 0.11 0.81 -6.45
N VAL A 93 -0.84 1.55 -5.88
CA VAL A 93 -0.63 2.27 -4.61
C VAL A 93 -0.18 1.33 -3.50
N ARG A 94 -0.78 0.13 -3.39
CA ARG A 94 -0.37 -0.90 -2.42
C ARG A 94 1.08 -1.37 -2.62
N LEU A 95 1.52 -1.58 -3.85
CA LEU A 95 2.94 -1.87 -4.15
C LEU A 95 3.85 -0.70 -3.74
N TYR A 96 3.48 0.54 -4.06
CA TYR A 96 4.25 1.73 -3.68
C TYR A 96 4.39 1.88 -2.16
N LEU A 97 3.31 1.65 -1.42
CA LEU A 97 3.32 1.66 0.03
C LEU A 97 4.10 0.49 0.62
N SER A 98 4.06 -0.69 -0.02
CA SER A 98 4.86 -1.85 0.39
C SER A 98 6.36 -1.57 0.25
N ARG A 99 6.79 -0.93 -0.84
CA ARG A 99 8.17 -0.47 -0.98
C ARG A 99 8.53 0.55 0.08
N ALA A 100 7.63 1.47 0.39
CA ALA A 100 7.88 2.46 1.42
C ALA A 100 8.14 1.79 2.79
N ALA A 101 7.42 0.72 3.12
CA ALA A 101 7.66 -0.06 4.33
C ALA A 101 9.09 -0.66 4.37
N GLU A 102 9.54 -1.23 3.25
CA GLU A 102 10.91 -1.76 3.12
C GLU A 102 11.97 -0.67 3.29
N LEU A 103 11.80 0.46 2.60
CA LEU A 103 12.74 1.57 2.66
C LEU A 103 12.79 2.23 4.05
N LEU A 104 11.66 2.26 4.76
CA LEU A 104 11.59 2.73 6.15
C LEU A 104 12.38 1.81 7.08
N PHE A 105 12.28 0.50 6.90
CA PHE A 105 13.06 -0.47 7.66
C PHE A 105 14.55 -0.35 7.37
N ASP A 106 14.93 -0.35 6.10
CA ASP A 106 16.33 -0.19 5.67
C ASP A 106 16.98 1.08 6.23
N LEU A 107 16.30 2.24 6.11
CA LEU A 107 16.85 3.51 6.58
C LEU A 107 16.95 3.58 8.12
N HIS A 108 16.05 2.90 8.83
CA HIS A 108 16.06 2.90 10.29
C HIS A 108 17.13 1.94 10.85
N GLU A 109 17.25 0.72 10.30
CA GLU A 109 18.18 -0.30 10.82
C GLU A 109 19.58 -0.22 10.19
N HIS A 110 19.72 0.36 8.99
CA HIS A 110 20.97 0.42 8.23
C HIS A 110 21.25 1.83 7.64
N PRO A 111 21.49 2.85 8.48
CA PRO A 111 21.62 4.24 8.05
C PRO A 111 22.84 4.54 7.15
N GLU A 112 23.84 3.66 7.12
CA GLU A 112 25.10 3.84 6.35
C GLU A 112 25.08 3.15 4.97
N GLN A 113 23.93 2.66 4.50
CA GLN A 113 23.82 2.01 3.18
C GLN A 113 23.90 2.99 2.00
N ASP A 114 24.29 2.47 0.83
CA ASP A 114 24.23 3.21 -0.44
C ASP A 114 22.80 3.65 -0.79
N GLN A 115 22.68 4.70 -1.62
CA GLN A 115 21.42 5.24 -2.16
C GLN A 115 20.46 5.90 -1.15
N VAL A 116 20.95 6.35 0.02
CA VAL A 116 20.12 7.07 1.03
C VAL A 116 19.28 8.19 0.41
N GLU A 117 19.86 9.02 -0.46
CA GLU A 117 19.15 10.14 -1.09
C GLU A 117 17.97 9.69 -1.96
N GLU A 118 18.13 8.57 -2.67
CA GLU A 118 17.09 7.99 -3.50
C GLU A 118 15.98 7.39 -2.65
N LYS A 119 16.33 6.62 -1.61
CA LYS A 119 15.38 6.08 -0.64
C LYS A 119 14.57 7.22 0.01
N GLN A 120 15.24 8.29 0.43
CA GLN A 120 14.58 9.47 1.01
C GLN A 120 13.73 10.23 -0.01
N ARG A 121 14.14 10.34 -1.27
CA ARG A 121 13.35 10.93 -2.35
C ARG A 121 12.05 10.14 -2.57
N TYR A 122 12.13 8.81 -2.59
CA TYR A 122 10.96 7.94 -2.68
C TYR A 122 9.99 8.16 -1.51
N LEU A 123 10.50 8.14 -0.27
CA LEU A 123 9.67 8.37 0.92
C LEU A 123 9.06 9.78 0.97
N ARG A 124 9.75 10.80 0.45
CA ARG A 124 9.16 12.15 0.28
C ARG A 124 7.96 12.12 -0.66
N ASN A 125 8.04 11.38 -1.76
CA ASN A 125 6.91 11.22 -2.69
C ASN A 125 5.74 10.50 -2.01
N VAL A 126 6.01 9.44 -1.25
CA VAL A 126 4.97 8.71 -0.49
C VAL A 126 4.31 9.60 0.56
N ARG A 127 5.09 10.41 1.28
CA ARG A 127 4.58 11.39 2.23
C ARG A 127 3.69 12.44 1.56
N ALA A 128 4.11 12.95 0.39
CA ALA A 128 3.32 13.90 -0.38
C ALA A 128 1.98 13.27 -0.82
N PHE A 129 2.01 12.05 -1.36
CA PHE A 129 0.82 11.30 -1.72
C PHE A 129 -0.15 11.11 -0.56
N CYS A 130 0.32 10.62 0.60
CA CYS A 130 -0.52 10.45 1.79
C CYS A 130 -1.14 11.76 2.28
N SER A 131 -0.50 12.90 2.01
CA SER A 131 -1.03 14.22 2.36
C SER A 131 -2.11 14.69 1.36
N LEU A 132 -2.00 14.27 0.09
CA LEU A 132 -2.95 14.62 -0.97
C LEU A 132 -4.19 13.72 -1.03
N ALA A 133 -4.11 12.47 -0.54
CA ALA A 133 -5.18 11.48 -0.67
C ALA A 133 -6.47 11.78 0.12
N LYS A 134 -6.48 12.82 0.97
CA LYS A 134 -7.62 13.26 1.79
C LYS A 134 -8.22 12.21 2.76
N ASN A 135 -7.64 11.01 2.87
CA ASN A 135 -8.01 9.98 3.85
C ASN A 135 -6.76 9.34 4.50
N ASN A 136 -6.96 8.74 5.68
CA ASN A 136 -5.87 8.10 6.43
C ASN A 136 -5.69 6.60 6.10
N TRP A 137 -6.48 6.01 5.19
CA TRP A 137 -6.41 4.58 4.91
C TRP A 137 -5.06 4.14 4.35
N HIS A 138 -4.36 5.02 3.63
CA HIS A 138 -3.04 4.70 3.09
C HIS A 138 -1.97 4.66 4.18
N ARG A 139 -2.07 5.56 5.17
CA ARG A 139 -1.24 5.52 6.37
C ARG A 139 -1.54 4.27 7.20
N VAL A 140 -2.83 3.92 7.35
CA VAL A 140 -3.24 2.67 8.03
C VAL A 140 -2.69 1.44 7.31
N TYR A 141 -2.79 1.39 5.97
CA TYR A 141 -2.20 0.32 5.17
C TYR A 141 -0.69 0.24 5.38
N LEU A 142 0.02 1.37 5.31
CA LEU A 142 1.47 1.43 5.49
C LEU A 142 1.89 0.93 6.88
N VAL A 143 1.24 1.39 7.95
CA VAL A 143 1.50 0.91 9.32
C VAL A 143 1.24 -0.60 9.44
N ARG A 144 0.12 -1.10 8.89
CA ARG A 144 -0.19 -2.53 8.89
C ARG A 144 0.86 -3.34 8.13
N LYS A 145 1.32 -2.81 6.99
CA LYS A 145 2.34 -3.47 6.17
C LYS A 145 3.67 -3.56 6.93
N ILE A 146 4.10 -2.47 7.54
CA ILE A 146 5.28 -2.42 8.41
C ILE A 146 5.17 -3.45 9.54
N ALA A 147 4.06 -3.44 10.28
CA ALA A 147 3.85 -4.37 11.38
C ALA A 147 3.83 -5.84 10.91
N SER A 148 3.25 -6.11 9.74
CA SER A 148 3.17 -7.46 9.18
C SER A 148 4.53 -8.01 8.71
N GLN A 149 5.42 -7.15 8.20
CA GLN A 149 6.72 -7.55 7.66
C GLN A 149 7.84 -7.50 8.71
N TYR A 150 7.80 -6.52 9.61
CA TYR A 150 8.90 -6.20 10.53
C TYR A 150 8.50 -6.25 12.00
N GLY A 151 7.25 -6.62 12.30
CA GLY A 151 6.74 -6.77 13.66
C GLY A 151 6.20 -5.48 14.27
N MET A 152 5.38 -5.65 15.31
CA MET A 152 4.76 -4.54 16.05
C MET A 152 5.79 -3.70 16.80
N GLU A 153 6.88 -4.31 17.28
CA GLU A 153 7.95 -3.62 17.98
C GLU A 153 8.64 -2.60 17.07
N PHE A 154 8.86 -2.94 15.80
CA PHE A 154 9.44 -1.99 14.84
C PHE A 154 8.48 -0.84 14.52
N ALA A 155 7.19 -1.13 14.31
CA ALA A 155 6.18 -0.08 14.14
C ALA A 155 6.13 0.88 15.37
N GLN A 156 6.28 0.35 16.58
CA GLN A 156 6.38 1.15 17.80
C GLN A 156 7.69 1.96 17.89
N LYS A 157 8.83 1.45 17.42
CA LYS A 157 10.04 2.29 17.32
C LYS A 157 9.81 3.49 16.41
N LEU A 158 9.24 3.27 15.22
CA LEU A 158 8.97 4.34 14.26
C LEU A 158 8.06 5.44 14.82
N VAL A 159 7.09 5.10 15.67
CA VAL A 159 6.18 6.10 16.24
C VAL A 159 6.86 7.00 17.29
N THR A 160 7.96 6.54 17.87
CA THR A 160 8.77 7.33 18.82
C THR A 160 9.77 8.25 18.13
N ASP A 161 10.12 7.96 16.87
CA ASP A 161 11.00 8.79 16.06
C ASP A 161 10.20 9.85 15.29
N THR A 162 10.44 11.11 15.65
CA THR A 162 9.76 12.26 15.03
C THR A 162 9.96 12.38 13.51
N GLN A 163 11.07 11.82 12.97
CA GLN A 163 11.33 11.79 11.54
C GLN A 163 10.29 10.95 10.79
N PHE A 164 9.75 9.91 11.42
CA PHE A 164 8.82 8.95 10.79
C PHE A 164 7.36 9.14 11.20
N ASN A 165 7.04 10.13 12.04
CA ASN A 165 5.67 10.44 12.45
C ASN A 165 4.66 10.59 11.29
N TRP A 166 5.09 11.01 10.10
CA TRP A 166 4.21 11.17 8.95
C TRP A 166 3.54 9.87 8.46
N VAL A 167 4.12 8.72 8.83
CA VAL A 167 3.60 7.37 8.54
C VAL A 167 2.29 7.11 9.26
N PHE A 168 2.09 7.72 10.43
CA PHE A 168 0.94 7.46 11.29
C PHE A 168 -0.18 8.48 11.08
N PRO A 169 -1.46 8.07 11.12
CA PRO A 169 -2.57 8.98 11.33
C PRO A 169 -2.35 9.83 12.59
N VAL A 170 -2.75 11.10 12.55
CA VAL A 170 -2.49 12.06 13.64
C VAL A 170 -3.17 11.63 14.95
N GLU A 171 -4.33 10.98 14.84
CA GLU A 171 -5.11 10.46 15.95
C GLU A 171 -4.32 9.41 16.73
N ILE A 172 -3.55 8.55 16.04
CA ILE A 172 -2.69 7.53 16.66
C ILE A 172 -1.55 8.21 17.42
N LEU A 173 -0.91 9.24 16.83
CA LEU A 173 0.17 9.99 17.49
C LEU A 173 -0.31 10.68 18.76
N GLN A 174 -1.54 11.23 18.76
CA GLN A 174 -2.13 11.87 19.93
C GLN A 174 -2.40 10.84 21.04
N GLN A 175 -3.02 9.71 20.69
CA GLN A 175 -3.31 8.63 21.65
C GLN A 175 -2.05 8.07 22.30
N ILE A 176 -0.96 7.91 21.55
CA ILE A 176 0.29 7.39 22.10
C ILE A 176 0.95 8.40 23.03
N ARG A 177 0.89 9.70 22.74
CA ARG A 177 1.41 10.73 23.65
C ARG A 177 0.66 10.80 24.98
N SER A 178 -0.63 10.45 25.00
CA SER A 178 -1.45 10.43 26.20
C SER A 178 -1.41 9.11 26.98
N SER A 179 -0.85 8.04 26.40
CA SER A 179 -0.87 6.69 26.96
C SER A 179 0.54 6.20 27.26
N GLN A 180 0.73 5.38 28.30
CA GLN A 180 1.99 4.66 28.45
C GLN A 180 2.04 3.53 27.41
N SER A 181 3.06 3.51 26.56
CA SER A 181 3.25 2.42 25.59
C SER A 181 3.62 1.14 26.33
N ASN A 182 2.72 0.17 26.35
CA ASN A 182 2.99 -1.15 26.92
C ASN A 182 3.38 -2.11 25.79
N ASN A 183 4.43 -2.90 26.03
CA ASN A 183 4.82 -3.97 25.13
C ASN A 183 3.71 -5.03 25.05
N ILE A 184 3.61 -5.73 23.92
CA ILE A 184 2.72 -6.87 23.79
C ILE A 184 3.16 -7.94 24.78
N ASP A 185 2.26 -8.34 25.68
CA ASP A 185 2.53 -9.44 26.60
C ASP A 185 2.50 -10.76 25.83
N ARG A 186 3.69 -11.26 25.51
CA ARG A 186 3.89 -12.53 24.80
C ARG A 186 3.53 -13.75 25.66
N TYR A 187 3.33 -13.56 26.97
CA TYR A 187 2.95 -14.62 27.90
C TYR A 187 1.44 -14.73 28.13
N LEU A 188 0.61 -13.90 27.47
CA LEU A 188 -0.85 -14.09 27.46
C LEU A 188 -1.26 -15.49 26.96
N ALA A 189 -0.43 -16.14 26.14
CA ALA A 189 -0.64 -17.51 25.71
C ALA A 189 -0.54 -18.55 26.85
N CYS A 190 0.05 -18.17 27.99
CA CYS A 190 0.28 -19.05 29.14
C CYS A 190 -0.85 -19.00 30.18
N GLY A 191 -1.81 -18.07 30.07
CA GLY A 191 -2.93 -17.91 31.00
C GLY A 191 -2.63 -17.00 32.18
#